data_AF-A7SRD4-F1
#
_entry.id   AF-A7SRD4-F1
#
_cell.length_a   1.000
_cell.length_b   1.000
_cell.length_c   1.000
_cell.angle_alpha   90.00
_cell.angle_beta   90.00
_cell.angle_gamma   90.00
#
_symmetry.space_group_name_H-M   'P 1'
#
loop_
_entity.id
_entity.type
_entity.pdbx_description
1 polymer ?
#
loop_
_entity_poly.entity_id
_entity_poly.type
_entity_poly.pdbx_seq_one_letter_code
_entity_poly.pdbx_strand_id
1 'polypeptide(L)'
;LAKRMQYSQRESEMTEIYSSAKVTNPAIGTNLSLNPQLTELMANSRNSPELLAAWRDWRQVTGPKMRPLFKDCVTLANQGAKDNGFQNMYEYQTHLYELPNLEEYIDGIWQELKVLYLELHAYVRQRLSEQYPHVLSSQAIPAHLLGNMWAQNWVNIYPLVEPYSGKPSLDVTKNLRQQNYTAVKMVELAE
;
A
#
# COMPACT_ATOMS: atom_id res chain seq x y z
N LEU A 1 14.64 30.40 -1.36
CA LEU A 1 15.71 29.37 -1.40
C LEU A 1 15.77 28.52 -0.12
N ALA A 2 15.97 29.12 1.07
CA ALA A 2 16.12 28.39 2.35
C ALA A 2 14.96 27.44 2.70
N LYS A 3 13.71 27.90 2.61
CA LYS A 3 12.52 27.06 2.89
C LYS A 3 12.41 25.83 1.98
N ARG A 4 12.77 25.96 0.71
CA ARG A 4 12.79 24.86 -0.27
C ARG A 4 13.84 23.81 0.10
N MET A 5 15.02 24.25 0.54
CA MET A 5 16.06 23.33 1.00
C MET A 5 15.61 22.58 2.27
N GLN A 6 14.98 23.28 3.22
CA GLN A 6 14.42 22.65 4.42
C GLN A 6 13.36 21.59 4.08
N TYR A 7 12.43 21.90 3.16
CA TYR A 7 11.44 20.92 2.70
C TYR A 7 12.12 19.68 2.11
N SER A 8 13.07 19.88 1.20
CA SER A 8 13.78 18.78 0.51
C SER A 8 14.57 17.92 1.50
N GLN A 9 15.16 18.55 2.52
CA GLN A 9 15.86 17.85 3.59
C GLN A 9 14.90 16.97 4.41
N ARG A 10 13.75 17.52 4.84
CA ARG A 10 12.75 16.76 5.61
C ARG A 10 12.17 15.57 4.83
N GLU A 11 11.94 15.76 3.53
CA GLU A 11 11.50 14.68 2.63
C GLU A 11 12.56 13.57 2.50
N SER A 12 13.84 13.97 2.38
CA SER A 12 14.96 13.02 2.33
C SER A 12 15.11 12.25 3.64
N GLU A 13 15.00 12.92 4.80
CA GLU A 13 15.02 12.28 6.12
C GLU A 13 13.88 11.26 6.27
N MET A 14 12.65 11.58 5.81
CA MET A 14 11.54 10.63 5.79
C MET A 14 11.82 9.43 4.88
N THR A 15 12.37 9.67 3.69
CA THR A 15 12.73 8.61 2.73
C THR A 15 13.79 7.67 3.31
N GLU A 16 14.79 8.21 4.00
CA GLU A 16 15.82 7.42 4.69
C GLU A 16 15.21 6.60 5.82
N ILE A 17 14.36 7.18 6.66
CA ILE A 17 13.65 6.44 7.71
C ILE A 17 12.86 5.28 7.10
N TYR A 18 12.15 5.51 5.99
CA TYR A 18 11.34 4.47 5.35
C TYR A 18 12.20 3.34 4.79
N SER A 19 13.25 3.67 4.03
CA SER A 19 14.06 2.70 3.31
C SER A 19 15.02 1.90 4.20
N SER A 20 15.50 2.50 5.29
CA SER A 20 16.46 1.88 6.21
C SER A 20 15.85 1.22 7.43
N ALA A 21 14.55 1.45 7.69
CA ALA A 21 13.88 0.89 8.86
C ALA A 21 13.91 -0.63 8.89
N LYS A 22 14.13 -1.17 10.09
CA LYS A 22 14.08 -2.60 10.36
C LYS A 22 13.17 -2.88 11.55
N VAL A 23 12.38 -3.94 11.44
CA VAL A 23 11.53 -4.48 12.50
C VAL A 23 12.22 -5.70 13.08
N THR A 24 12.45 -5.71 14.39
CA THR A 24 12.98 -6.89 15.07
C THR A 24 11.89 -7.93 15.20
N ASN A 25 12.08 -9.11 14.62
CA ASN A 25 11.20 -10.25 14.84
C ASN A 25 11.75 -11.09 16.03
N PRO A 26 11.10 -11.05 17.19
CA PRO A 26 11.59 -11.73 18.39
C PRO A 26 11.57 -13.26 18.28
N ALA A 27 10.74 -13.84 17.38
CA ALA A 27 10.65 -15.29 17.22
C ALA A 27 11.90 -15.89 16.55
N ILE A 28 12.55 -15.12 15.67
CA ILE A 28 13.74 -15.55 14.90
C ILE A 28 15.00 -14.77 15.28
N GLY A 29 14.89 -13.76 16.14
CA GLY A 29 16.02 -12.94 16.60
C GLY A 29 16.69 -12.11 15.50
N THR A 30 15.98 -11.81 14.40
CA THR A 30 16.53 -11.07 13.25
C THR A 30 15.78 -9.78 12.96
N ASN A 31 16.48 -8.86 12.31
CA ASN A 31 15.95 -7.57 11.89
C ASN A 31 15.47 -7.66 10.44
N LEU A 32 14.17 -7.47 10.22
CA LEU A 32 13.51 -7.54 8.92
C LEU A 32 13.36 -6.15 8.32
N SER A 33 13.86 -5.95 7.10
CA SER A 33 13.58 -4.72 6.33
C SER A 33 12.24 -4.83 5.62
N LEU A 34 11.68 -3.70 5.16
CA LEU A 34 10.42 -3.71 4.43
C LEU A 34 10.50 -4.60 3.20
N ASN A 35 11.51 -4.36 2.35
CA ASN A 35 11.72 -5.08 1.10
C ASN A 35 13.06 -5.83 1.14
N PRO A 36 13.07 -7.17 0.95
CA PRO A 36 11.91 -8.01 0.62
C PRO A 36 11.17 -8.55 1.86
N GLN A 37 11.79 -8.61 3.04
CA GLN A 37 11.34 -9.54 4.09
C GLN A 37 9.92 -9.30 4.62
N LEU A 38 9.58 -8.09 5.04
CA LEU A 38 8.23 -7.82 5.55
C LEU A 38 7.18 -7.90 4.42
N THR A 39 7.53 -7.46 3.22
CA THR A 39 6.64 -7.57 2.05
C THR A 39 6.33 -9.05 1.74
N GLU A 40 7.33 -9.92 1.74
CA GLU A 40 7.15 -11.37 1.55
C GLU A 40 6.37 -12.01 2.70
N LEU A 41 6.64 -11.60 3.95
CA LEU A 41 5.90 -12.08 5.12
C LEU A 41 4.42 -11.71 5.01
N MET A 42 4.10 -10.44 4.70
CA MET A 42 2.72 -9.98 4.55
C MET A 42 2.01 -10.67 3.37
N ALA A 43 2.72 -10.99 2.29
CA ALA A 43 2.15 -11.66 1.13
C ALA A 43 1.85 -13.14 1.39
N ASN A 44 2.74 -13.85 2.08
CA ASN A 44 2.74 -15.31 2.14
C ASN A 44 2.26 -15.89 3.47
N SER A 45 2.44 -15.19 4.60
CA SER A 45 2.01 -15.71 5.89
C SER A 45 0.48 -15.76 5.96
N ARG A 46 -0.03 -16.74 6.71
CA ARG A 46 -1.44 -16.87 7.08
C ARG A 46 -1.63 -16.90 8.59
N ASN A 47 -0.57 -16.64 9.35
CA ASN A 47 -0.63 -16.55 10.81
C ASN A 47 -1.04 -15.13 11.21
N SER A 48 -2.27 -14.96 11.68
CA SER A 48 -2.81 -13.63 12.02
C SER A 48 -1.99 -12.91 13.11
N PRO A 49 -1.60 -13.53 14.23
CA PRO A 49 -0.69 -12.91 15.21
C PRO A 49 0.64 -12.42 14.61
N GLU A 50 1.26 -13.19 13.71
CA GLU A 50 2.50 -12.80 13.04
C GLU A 50 2.30 -11.61 12.11
N LEU A 51 1.25 -11.65 11.27
CA LEU A 51 0.87 -10.55 10.38
C LEU A 51 0.57 -9.27 11.16
N LEU A 52 -0.15 -9.38 12.28
CA LEU A 52 -0.47 -8.25 13.15
C LEU A 52 0.80 -7.64 13.75
N ALA A 53 1.72 -8.47 14.25
CA ALA A 53 2.99 -8.00 14.80
C ALA A 53 3.81 -7.26 13.73
N ALA A 54 3.99 -7.86 12.55
CA ALA A 54 4.71 -7.23 11.44
C ALA A 54 4.07 -5.88 11.03
N TRP A 55 2.74 -5.85 10.86
CA TRP A 55 1.99 -4.65 10.49
C TRP A 55 2.11 -3.53 11.53
N ARG A 56 1.99 -3.88 12.81
CA ARG A 56 2.05 -2.95 13.95
C ARG A 56 3.47 -2.42 14.13
N ASP A 57 4.45 -3.31 14.14
CA ASP A 57 5.83 -2.95 14.47
C ASP A 57 6.46 -2.12 13.36
N TRP A 58 6.11 -2.39 12.09
CA TRP A 58 6.49 -1.52 10.97
C TRP A 58 6.05 -0.07 11.21
N ARG A 59 4.79 0.12 11.60
CA ARG A 59 4.21 1.44 11.91
C ARG A 59 4.84 2.06 13.15
N GLN A 60 5.14 1.26 14.16
CA GLN A 60 5.77 1.73 15.39
C GLN A 60 7.21 2.22 15.17
N VAL A 61 7.97 1.57 14.29
CA VAL A 61 9.38 1.92 14.01
C VAL A 61 9.49 3.14 13.09
N THR A 62 8.55 3.31 12.15
CA THR A 62 8.59 4.37 11.12
C THR A 62 7.74 5.58 11.47
N GLY A 63 6.47 5.37 11.82
CA GLY A 63 5.45 6.40 11.96
C GLY A 63 5.81 7.51 12.96
N PRO A 64 6.18 7.20 14.22
CA PRO A 64 6.57 8.21 15.20
C PRO A 64 7.74 9.10 14.75
N LYS A 65 8.71 8.55 14.01
CA LYS A 65 9.88 9.28 13.51
C LYS A 65 9.51 10.20 12.34
N MET A 66 8.63 9.74 11.45
CA MET A 66 8.16 10.53 10.30
C MET A 66 7.18 11.62 10.68
N ARG A 67 6.37 11.43 11.72
CA ARG A 67 5.30 12.35 12.11
C ARG A 67 5.75 13.82 12.25
N PRO A 68 6.82 14.19 12.98
CA PRO A 68 7.25 15.59 13.06
C PRO A 68 7.73 16.12 11.70
N LEU A 69 8.50 15.32 10.95
CA LEU A 69 9.01 15.71 9.63
C LEU A 69 7.86 15.98 8.64
N PHE A 70 6.83 15.13 8.65
CA PHE A 70 5.66 15.30 7.81
C PHE A 70 4.89 16.58 8.14
N LYS A 71 4.76 16.94 9.42
CA LYS A 71 4.14 18.22 9.83
C LYS A 71 4.92 19.43 9.32
N ASP A 72 6.25 19.37 9.37
CA ASP A 72 7.10 20.41 8.81
C ASP A 72 6.89 20.52 7.30
N CYS A 73 6.90 19.38 6.58
CA CYS A 73 6.63 19.34 5.13
C CYS A 73 5.27 19.95 4.78
N VAL A 74 4.19 19.60 5.49
CA VAL A 74 2.86 20.18 5.26
C VAL A 74 2.86 21.70 5.47
N THR A 75 3.51 22.17 6.53
CA THR A 75 3.61 23.61 6.82
C THR A 75 4.38 24.35 5.72
N LEU A 76 5.54 23.81 5.33
CA LEU A 76 6.40 24.38 4.30
C LEU A 76 5.74 24.35 2.92
N ALA A 77 5.06 23.26 2.57
CA ALA A 77 4.34 23.11 1.30
C ALA A 77 3.18 24.10 1.20
N ASN A 78 2.37 24.23 2.26
CA ASN A 78 1.28 25.20 2.29
C ASN A 78 1.80 26.64 2.21
N GLN A 79 2.93 26.96 2.85
CA GLN A 79 3.54 28.27 2.70
C GLN A 79 4.04 28.50 1.26
N GLY A 80 4.67 27.50 0.64
CA GLY A 80 5.10 27.57 -0.76
C GLY A 80 3.95 27.81 -1.72
N ALA A 81 2.80 27.15 -1.51
CA ALA A 81 1.59 27.38 -2.29
C ALA A 81 1.07 28.83 -2.14
N LYS A 82 1.03 29.34 -0.90
CA LYS A 82 0.67 30.74 -0.60
C LYS A 82 1.59 31.76 -1.25
N ASP A 83 2.88 31.50 -1.24
CA ASP A 83 3.88 32.34 -1.90
C ASP A 83 3.68 32.38 -3.44
N ASN A 84 2.94 31.42 -4.01
CA ASN A 84 2.59 31.33 -5.43
C ASN A 84 1.11 31.68 -5.71
N GLY A 85 0.39 32.29 -4.77
CA GLY A 85 -0.98 32.78 -4.97
C GLY A 85 -2.09 31.76 -4.73
N PHE A 86 -1.78 30.57 -4.24
CA PHE A 86 -2.76 29.54 -3.85
C PHE A 86 -3.05 29.58 -2.35
N GLN A 87 -4.23 29.20 -1.90
CA GLN A 87 -4.64 29.15 -0.50
C GLN A 87 -3.84 28.13 0.31
N ASN A 88 -3.51 26.99 -0.31
CA ASN A 88 -2.79 25.88 0.31
C ASN A 88 -2.26 24.91 -0.76
N MET A 89 -1.52 23.89 -0.32
CA MET A 89 -0.94 22.89 -1.22
C MET A 89 -1.99 22.05 -1.94
N TYR A 90 -3.16 21.83 -1.33
CA TYR A 90 -4.26 21.11 -1.99
C TYR A 90 -4.73 21.85 -3.24
N GLU A 91 -5.02 23.15 -3.14
CA GLU A 91 -5.43 23.95 -4.29
C GLU A 91 -4.35 24.00 -5.38
N TYR A 92 -3.08 24.16 -4.99
CA TYR A 92 -1.97 24.10 -5.95
C TYR A 92 -1.92 22.76 -6.71
N GLN A 93 -2.09 21.64 -6.01
CA GLN A 93 -2.02 20.31 -6.62
C GLN A 93 -3.24 20.02 -7.50
N THR A 94 -4.44 20.37 -7.06
CA THR A 94 -5.66 20.13 -7.85
C THR A 94 -5.75 21.06 -9.05
N HIS A 95 -5.17 22.26 -8.99
CA HIS A 95 -5.06 23.16 -10.13
C HIS A 95 -4.32 22.54 -11.33
N LEU A 96 -3.33 21.66 -11.09
CA LEU A 96 -2.57 20.98 -12.16
C LEU A 96 -3.41 20.05 -13.04
N TYR A 97 -4.61 19.67 -12.60
CA TYR A 97 -5.54 18.86 -13.39
C TYR A 97 -6.37 19.69 -14.36
N GLU A 98 -6.35 21.03 -14.25
CA GLU A 98 -7.11 21.98 -15.07
C GLU A 98 -8.61 21.65 -15.16
N LEU A 99 -9.13 20.94 -14.15
CA LEU A 99 -10.51 20.47 -14.09
C LEU A 99 -11.26 21.20 -12.96
N PRO A 100 -12.21 22.10 -13.29
CA PRO A 100 -13.13 22.65 -12.31
C PRO A 100 -13.89 21.51 -11.61
N ASN A 101 -14.15 21.65 -10.32
CA ASN A 101 -14.91 20.67 -9.52
C ASN A 101 -14.31 19.24 -9.51
N LEU A 102 -12.98 19.11 -9.59
CA LEU A 102 -12.27 17.83 -9.53
C LEU A 102 -12.74 16.92 -8.38
N GLU A 103 -13.00 17.49 -7.20
CA GLU A 103 -13.46 16.74 -6.02
C GLU A 103 -14.83 16.08 -6.24
N GLU A 104 -15.79 16.80 -6.84
CA GLU A 104 -17.11 16.28 -7.19
C GLU A 104 -17.00 15.17 -8.23
N TYR A 105 -16.11 15.34 -9.22
CA TYR A 105 -15.87 14.34 -10.25
C TYR A 105 -15.28 13.04 -9.66
N ILE A 106 -14.30 13.15 -8.76
CA ILE A 106 -13.71 12.00 -8.07
C ILE A 106 -14.74 11.30 -7.17
N ASP A 107 -15.56 12.06 -6.42
CA ASP A 107 -16.63 11.47 -5.61
C ASP A 107 -17.66 10.76 -6.47
N GLY A 108 -18.03 11.32 -7.64
CA GLY A 108 -18.91 10.66 -8.60
C GLY A 108 -18.40 9.28 -9.03
N ILE A 109 -17.13 9.20 -9.46
CA ILE A 109 -16.47 7.93 -9.80
C ILE A 109 -16.47 6.97 -8.61
N TRP A 110 -16.20 7.48 -7.40
CA TRP A 110 -16.23 6.67 -6.20
C TRP A 110 -17.62 6.10 -5.91
N GLN A 111 -18.70 6.87 -6.04
CA GLN A 111 -20.06 6.37 -5.83
C GLN A 111 -20.43 5.27 -6.83
N GLU A 112 -20.02 5.39 -8.09
CA GLU A 112 -20.21 4.35 -9.11
C GLU A 112 -19.45 3.06 -8.75
N LEU A 113 -18.18 3.18 -8.34
CA LEU A 113 -17.35 2.03 -7.97
C LEU A 113 -17.76 1.39 -6.64
N LYS A 114 -18.33 2.18 -5.72
CA LYS A 114 -18.63 1.78 -4.34
C LYS A 114 -19.51 0.54 -4.27
N VAL A 115 -20.48 0.38 -5.16
CA VAL A 115 -21.35 -0.81 -5.17
C VAL A 115 -20.52 -2.07 -5.42
N LEU A 116 -19.68 -2.08 -6.45
CA LEU A 116 -18.79 -3.20 -6.75
C LEU A 116 -17.78 -3.44 -5.61
N TYR A 117 -17.22 -2.37 -5.06
CA TYR A 117 -16.27 -2.47 -3.96
C TYR A 117 -16.90 -3.10 -2.72
N LEU A 118 -18.13 -2.73 -2.36
CA LEU A 118 -18.82 -3.27 -1.20
C LEU A 118 -19.15 -4.76 -1.34
N GLU A 119 -19.57 -5.19 -2.53
CA GLU A 119 -19.78 -6.62 -2.84
C GLU A 119 -18.48 -7.41 -2.72
N LEU A 120 -17.40 -6.91 -3.33
CA LEU A 120 -16.07 -7.53 -3.23
C LEU A 120 -15.58 -7.56 -1.78
N HIS A 121 -15.71 -6.46 -1.04
CA HIS A 121 -15.33 -6.36 0.36
C HIS A 121 -16.13 -7.33 1.22
N ALA A 122 -17.46 -7.44 1.02
CA ALA A 122 -18.30 -8.37 1.76
C ALA A 122 -17.92 -9.83 1.47
N TYR A 123 -17.68 -10.16 0.20
CA TYR A 123 -17.21 -11.49 -0.21
C TYR A 123 -15.86 -11.84 0.43
N VAL A 124 -14.87 -10.96 0.32
CA VAL A 124 -13.54 -11.15 0.91
C VAL A 124 -13.63 -11.30 2.42
N ARG A 125 -14.41 -10.45 3.10
CA ARG A 125 -14.62 -10.55 4.55
C ARG A 125 -15.22 -11.89 4.96
N GLN A 126 -16.22 -12.37 4.21
CA GLN A 126 -16.83 -13.68 4.47
C GLN A 126 -15.81 -14.80 4.34
N ARG A 127 -15.04 -14.83 3.25
CA ARG A 127 -13.99 -15.85 3.03
C ARG A 127 -12.89 -15.79 4.08
N LEU A 128 -12.47 -14.59 4.50
CA LEU A 128 -11.50 -14.44 5.57
C LEU A 128 -12.04 -14.91 6.93
N SER A 129 -13.34 -14.76 7.19
CA SER A 129 -13.95 -15.22 8.46
C SER A 129 -13.93 -16.74 8.62
N GLU A 130 -13.91 -17.49 7.51
CA GLU A 130 -13.77 -18.95 7.52
C GLU A 130 -12.38 -19.38 8.01
N GLN A 131 -11.35 -18.56 7.78
CA GLN A 131 -9.97 -18.81 8.20
C GLN A 131 -9.61 -18.13 9.53
N TYR A 132 -10.19 -16.97 9.80
CA TYR A 132 -9.85 -16.09 10.92
C TYR A 132 -11.08 -15.81 11.76
N PRO A 133 -11.32 -16.54 12.87
CA PRO A 133 -12.55 -16.43 13.66
C PRO A 133 -12.84 -15.04 14.26
N HIS A 134 -11.82 -14.17 14.34
CA HIS A 134 -11.95 -12.79 14.84
C HIS A 134 -12.36 -11.79 13.74
N VAL A 135 -12.49 -12.21 12.49
CA VAL A 135 -13.04 -11.39 11.41
C VAL A 135 -14.56 -11.45 11.51
N LEU A 136 -15.15 -10.37 12.02
CA LEU A 136 -16.58 -10.27 12.26
C LEU A 136 -17.31 -9.72 11.04
N SER A 137 -18.45 -10.32 10.69
CA SER A 137 -19.27 -9.93 9.53
C SER A 137 -19.79 -8.48 9.61
N SER A 138 -19.93 -7.93 10.82
CA SER A 138 -20.40 -6.57 11.07
C SER A 138 -19.29 -5.51 11.13
N GLN A 139 -18.01 -5.90 11.03
CA GLN A 139 -16.87 -5.00 11.18
C GLN A 139 -16.07 -4.85 9.88
N ALA A 140 -15.19 -3.85 9.84
CA ALA A 140 -14.20 -3.71 8.78
C ALA A 140 -13.20 -4.88 8.83
N ILE A 141 -12.65 -5.25 7.67
CA ILE A 141 -11.61 -6.29 7.61
C ILE A 141 -10.35 -5.77 8.34
N PRO A 142 -9.73 -6.57 9.24
CA PRO A 142 -8.45 -6.21 9.82
C PRO A 142 -7.38 -6.00 8.75
N ALA A 143 -6.82 -4.79 8.67
CA ALA A 143 -5.94 -4.38 7.56
C ALA A 143 -4.68 -5.24 7.37
N HIS A 144 -4.22 -5.92 8.42
CA HIS A 144 -3.05 -6.80 8.37
C HIS A 144 -3.31 -8.15 7.69
N LEU A 145 -4.57 -8.49 7.39
CA LEU A 145 -4.95 -9.77 6.78
C LEU A 145 -5.08 -9.71 5.24
N LEU A 146 -4.81 -8.56 4.62
CA LEU A 146 -5.09 -8.32 3.21
C LEU A 146 -3.88 -8.54 2.28
N GLY A 147 -2.88 -9.30 2.75
CA GLY A 147 -1.76 -9.73 1.90
C GLY A 147 -0.75 -8.64 1.54
N ASN A 148 -0.89 -7.45 2.12
CA ASN A 148 -0.10 -6.26 1.81
C ASN A 148 0.06 -5.38 3.07
N MET A 149 1.21 -4.74 3.24
CA MET A 149 1.51 -3.90 4.41
C MET A 149 0.51 -2.75 4.64
N TRP A 150 -0.13 -2.25 3.59
CA TRP A 150 -1.08 -1.14 3.60
C TRP A 150 -2.48 -1.52 3.11
N ALA A 151 -2.73 -2.80 2.81
CA ALA A 151 -3.97 -3.29 2.23
C ALA A 151 -4.37 -2.58 0.91
N GLN A 152 -3.40 -2.00 0.18
CA GLN A 152 -3.67 -1.27 -1.06
C GLN A 152 -4.02 -2.18 -2.24
N ASN A 153 -3.61 -3.46 -2.17
CA ASN A 153 -3.94 -4.49 -3.12
C ASN A 153 -4.14 -5.82 -2.37
N TRP A 154 -5.09 -6.65 -2.84
CA TRP A 154 -5.48 -7.89 -2.16
C TRP A 154 -5.11 -9.14 -2.97
N VAL A 155 -4.26 -8.98 -4.00
CA VAL A 155 -3.88 -10.08 -4.91
C VAL A 155 -3.25 -11.26 -4.17
N ASN A 156 -2.46 -10.99 -3.12
CA ASN A 156 -1.74 -12.02 -2.37
C ASN A 156 -2.65 -12.91 -1.51
N ILE A 157 -3.90 -12.51 -1.27
CA ILE A 157 -4.89 -13.34 -0.58
C ILE A 157 -5.81 -14.10 -1.53
N TYR A 158 -5.57 -14.04 -2.84
CA TYR A 158 -6.36 -14.80 -3.83
C TYR A 158 -6.55 -16.28 -3.44
N PRO A 159 -5.53 -17.02 -2.94
CA PRO A 159 -5.73 -18.41 -2.50
C PRO A 159 -6.76 -18.60 -1.37
N LEU A 160 -7.04 -17.57 -0.57
CA LEU A 160 -8.04 -17.61 0.51
C LEU A 160 -9.44 -17.24 0.01
N VAL A 161 -9.52 -16.45 -1.05
CA VAL A 161 -10.77 -15.88 -1.57
C VAL A 161 -11.10 -16.41 -2.95
N GLU A 162 -10.47 -17.50 -3.37
CA GLU A 162 -10.76 -18.13 -4.66
C GLU A 162 -12.22 -18.60 -4.70
N PRO A 163 -13.01 -18.18 -5.71
CA PRO A 163 -14.43 -18.55 -5.80
C PRO A 163 -14.66 -20.02 -6.18
N TYR A 164 -13.80 -20.57 -7.04
CA TYR A 164 -13.95 -21.91 -7.60
C TYR A 164 -12.63 -22.67 -7.51
N SER A 165 -12.47 -23.46 -6.45
CA SER A 165 -11.28 -24.28 -6.27
C SER A 165 -11.11 -25.28 -7.42
N GLY A 166 -9.87 -25.47 -7.84
CA GLY A 166 -9.51 -26.47 -8.87
C GLY A 166 -9.76 -26.02 -10.31
N LYS A 167 -10.20 -24.78 -10.56
CA LYS A 167 -10.16 -24.19 -11.91
C LYS A 167 -8.83 -23.45 -12.10
N PRO A 168 -7.95 -23.89 -13.01
CA PRO A 168 -6.64 -23.26 -13.16
C PRO A 168 -6.80 -21.82 -13.67
N SER A 169 -6.06 -20.89 -13.06
CA SER A 169 -5.78 -19.60 -13.66
C SER A 169 -4.77 -19.75 -14.80
N LEU A 170 -4.74 -18.78 -15.72
CA LEU A 170 -3.73 -18.75 -16.77
C LEU A 170 -2.37 -18.39 -16.15
N ASP A 171 -1.51 -19.39 -15.97
CA ASP A 171 -0.09 -19.20 -15.64
C ASP A 171 0.78 -19.69 -16.81
N VAL A 172 1.42 -18.75 -17.50
CA VAL A 172 2.30 -19.03 -18.64
C VAL A 172 3.77 -19.18 -18.23
N THR A 173 4.12 -19.03 -16.95
CA THR A 173 5.52 -19.03 -16.46
C THR A 173 6.27 -20.29 -16.88
N LYS A 174 5.63 -21.46 -16.77
CA LYS A 174 6.20 -22.74 -17.18
C LYS A 174 6.52 -22.75 -18.68
N ASN A 175 5.62 -22.24 -19.52
CA ASN A 175 5.81 -22.17 -20.97
C ASN A 175 6.93 -21.18 -21.33
N LEU A 176 6.98 -20.01 -20.68
CA LEU A 176 8.06 -19.04 -20.88
C LEU A 176 9.43 -19.64 -20.54
N ARG A 177 9.54 -20.38 -19.43
CA ARG A 177 10.76 -21.10 -19.05
C ARG A 177 11.11 -22.19 -20.07
N GLN A 178 10.14 -22.98 -20.52
CA GLN A 178 10.36 -24.01 -21.55
C GLN A 178 10.82 -23.42 -22.89
N GLN A 179 10.35 -22.22 -23.23
CA GLN A 179 10.75 -21.50 -24.44
C GLN A 179 11.99 -20.60 -24.23
N ASN A 180 12.69 -20.75 -23.10
CA ASN A 180 13.89 -19.98 -22.74
C ASN A 180 13.72 -18.46 -22.89
N TYR A 181 12.58 -17.92 -22.43
CA TYR A 181 12.38 -16.48 -22.41
C TYR A 181 13.37 -15.80 -21.46
N THR A 182 14.12 -14.84 -21.99
CA THR A 182 15.01 -13.96 -21.23
C THR A 182 14.33 -12.64 -20.92
N ALA A 183 14.88 -11.88 -19.99
CA ALA A 183 14.43 -10.51 -19.72
C ALA A 183 14.43 -9.65 -20.99
N VAL A 184 15.49 -9.75 -21.81
CA VAL A 184 15.62 -9.04 -23.09
C VAL A 184 14.50 -9.44 -24.05
N LYS A 185 14.26 -10.74 -24.25
CA LYS A 185 13.21 -11.22 -25.17
C LYS A 185 11.80 -10.77 -24.75
N MET A 186 11.53 -10.66 -23.45
CA MET A 186 10.25 -10.14 -22.97
C MET A 186 10.07 -8.65 -23.29
N VAL A 187 11.16 -7.87 -23.23
CA VAL A 187 11.14 -6.44 -23.60
C VAL A 187 10.99 -6.28 -25.11
N GLU A 188 11.74 -7.04 -25.92
CA GLU A 188 11.64 -7.01 -27.38
C GLU A 188 10.24 -7.36 -27.91
N LEU A 189 9.49 -8.22 -27.21
CA LEU A 189 8.10 -8.56 -27.56
C LEU A 189 7.09 -7.47 -27.20
N ALA A 190 7.45 -6.57 -26.29
CA ALA A 190 6.60 -5.46 -25.85
C ALA A 190 6.82 -4.19 -26.69
N GLU A 191 7.96 -4.08 -27.39
CA GLU A 191 8.26 -3.06 -28.41
C GLU A 191 7.46 -3.30 -29.71
#